data_AF-A0A1F6D9X2-F1
#
_entry.id   AF-A0A1F6D9X2-F1
#
_cell.length_a   1.000
_cell.length_b   1.000
_cell.length_c   1.000
_cell.angle_alpha   90.00
_cell.angle_beta   90.00
_cell.angle_gamma   90.00
#
_symmetry.space_group_name_H-M   'P 1'
#
loop_
_entity.id
_entity.type
_entity.pdbx_description
1 polymer ?
#
loop_
_entity_poly.entity_id
_entity_poly.type
_entity_poly.pdbx_seq_one_letter_code
_entity_poly.pdbx_strand_id
1 'polypeptide(L)'
;MPKFSRTRQLHCFKCDKPLQEAVPGTLQPSRGTDWQASGNYGSTVFDPSGSPQPELLVISICDDCLAENAERVHLFIGARLATIEETKKKFA
;
A
#
# COMPACT_ATOMS: atom_id res chain seq x y z
N MET A 1 14.81 -8.51 25.36
CA MET A 1 13.99 -7.51 24.63
C MET A 1 14.61 -7.29 23.26
N PRO A 2 13.95 -7.62 22.15
CA PRO A 2 14.55 -7.37 20.85
C PRO A 2 14.55 -5.85 20.58
N LYS A 3 15.75 -5.33 20.31
CA LYS A 3 16.00 -3.93 19.94
C LYS A 3 15.62 -3.75 18.47
N PHE A 4 14.42 -3.26 18.18
CA PHE A 4 14.10 -2.73 16.86
C PHE A 4 14.66 -1.30 16.73
N SER A 5 15.97 -1.22 16.54
CA SER A 5 16.63 -0.01 16.06
C SER A 5 16.84 -0.16 14.56
N ARG A 6 16.04 0.55 13.77
CA ARG A 6 16.31 1.02 12.41
C ARG A 6 15.07 1.81 11.99
N THR A 7 15.27 3.06 11.55
CA THR A 7 14.27 3.84 10.82
C THR A 7 13.49 2.90 9.89
N ARG A 8 12.17 2.78 10.08
CA ARG A 8 11.33 1.91 9.25
C ARG A 8 11.25 2.57 7.87
N GLN A 9 12.15 2.18 6.98
CA GLN A 9 12.13 2.68 5.62
C GLN A 9 11.13 1.85 4.83
N LEU A 10 10.02 2.45 4.43
CA LEU A 10 9.08 1.83 3.51
C LEU A 10 9.66 1.86 2.10
N HIS A 11 9.39 0.84 1.31
CA HIS A 11 9.83 0.73 -0.07
C HIS A 11 8.62 0.54 -0.98
N CYS A 12 8.69 1.12 -2.18
CA CYS A 12 7.69 0.86 -3.21
C CYS A 12 7.77 -0.61 -3.62
N PHE A 13 6.67 -1.34 -3.48
CA PHE A 13 6.54 -2.75 -3.86
C PHE A 13 6.96 -3.02 -5.32
N LYS A 14 6.76 -2.05 -6.22
CA LYS A 14 7.02 -2.21 -7.65
C LYS A 14 8.46 -1.89 -8.05
N CYS A 15 9.03 -0.81 -7.53
CA CYS A 15 10.30 -0.26 -8.01
C CYS A 15 11.38 -0.14 -6.92
N ASP A 16 11.09 -0.61 -5.70
CA ASP A 16 11.97 -0.58 -4.53
C ASP A 16 12.42 0.83 -4.07
N LYS A 17 11.88 1.88 -4.69
CA LYS A 17 12.12 3.28 -4.31
C LYS A 17 11.80 3.48 -2.82
N PRO A 18 12.73 4.04 -2.03
CA PRO A 18 12.44 4.36 -0.64
C PRO A 18 11.35 5.43 -0.54
N LEU A 19 10.42 5.24 0.38
CA LEU A 19 9.29 6.10 0.62
C LEU A 19 9.45 6.82 1.95
N GLN A 20 9.19 8.12 1.93
CA GLN A 20 9.15 8.95 3.13
C GLN A 20 7.74 8.92 3.72
N GLU A 21 7.64 8.72 5.04
CA GLU A 21 6.39 8.83 5.79
C GLU A 21 5.75 10.22 5.60
N ALA A 22 4.44 10.26 5.35
CA ALA A 22 3.67 11.50 5.29
C ALA A 22 3.53 12.14 6.67
N VAL A 23 3.36 11.30 7.69
CA VAL A 23 3.29 11.68 9.10
C VAL A 23 4.25 10.79 9.88
N PRO A 24 5.16 11.36 10.70
CA PRO A 24 6.12 10.58 11.48
C PRO A 24 5.45 9.49 12.32
N GLY A 25 5.95 8.25 12.21
CA GLY A 25 5.45 7.09 12.94
C GLY A 25 4.25 6.39 12.28
N THR A 26 3.82 6.82 11.09
CA THR A 26 2.74 6.17 10.33
C THR A 26 3.30 5.37 9.16
N LEU A 27 2.50 4.43 8.64
CA LEU A 27 2.84 3.66 7.45
C LEU A 27 2.46 4.35 6.14
N GLN A 28 1.81 5.52 6.22
CA GLN A 28 1.35 6.26 5.05
C GLN A 28 2.52 6.97 4.38
N PRO A 29 2.87 6.65 3.12
CA PRO A 29 3.89 7.39 2.38
C PRO A 29 3.36 8.75 1.92
N SER A 30 4.26 9.74 1.83
CA SER A 30 3.99 11.12 1.38
C SER A 30 3.64 11.24 -0.11
N ARG A 31 4.12 10.31 -0.93
CA ARG A 31 3.90 10.25 -2.40
C ARG A 31 3.60 8.82 -2.85
N GLY A 32 2.56 8.27 -2.24
CA GLY A 32 2.11 6.92 -2.53
C GLY A 32 0.89 6.53 -1.73
N THR A 33 0.56 5.25 -1.83
CA THR A 33 -0.53 4.62 -1.09
C THR A 33 0.00 3.38 -0.40
N ASP A 34 -0.44 3.12 0.82
CA ASP A 34 -0.31 1.81 1.46
C ASP A 34 -1.64 1.09 1.56
N TRP A 35 -1.59 -0.23 1.42
CA TRP A 35 -2.69 -1.12 1.77
C TRP A 35 -2.27 -2.00 2.93
N GLN A 36 -3.13 -2.05 3.94
CA GLN A 36 -2.92 -2.85 5.12
C GLN A 36 -4.01 -3.91 5.18
N ALA A 37 -3.60 -5.16 5.40
CA ALA A 37 -4.52 -6.25 5.65
C ALA A 37 -4.12 -6.99 6.93
N SER A 38 -5.12 -7.33 7.73
CA SER A 38 -4.98 -8.16 8.93
C SER A 38 -5.67 -9.50 8.75
N GLY A 39 -5.16 -10.55 9.40
CA GLY A 39 -5.77 -11.88 9.36
C GLY A 39 -5.63 -12.57 7.99
N ASN A 40 -6.40 -13.64 7.81
CA ASN A 40 -6.33 -14.53 6.63
C ASN A 40 -6.88 -13.92 5.33
N TYR A 41 -7.43 -12.71 5.41
CA TYR A 41 -8.11 -12.05 4.29
C TYR A 41 -7.18 -11.18 3.44
N GLY A 42 -5.88 -11.10 3.80
CA GLY A 42 -4.92 -10.23 3.13
C GLY A 42 -4.15 -10.87 1.96
N SER A 43 -3.84 -12.17 2.05
CA SER A 43 -3.08 -12.92 1.04
C SER A 43 -2.97 -14.40 1.46
N THR A 44 -2.84 -15.32 0.51
CA THR A 44 -2.43 -16.72 0.82
C THR A 44 -0.95 -16.83 1.19
N VAL A 45 -0.17 -15.76 0.98
CA VAL A 45 1.27 -15.67 1.28
C VAL A 45 1.52 -15.18 2.71
N PHE A 46 0.53 -14.58 3.36
CA PHE A 46 0.64 -14.04 4.71
C PHE A 46 -0.24 -14.82 5.68
N ASP A 47 0.38 -15.50 6.63
CA ASP A 47 -0.28 -16.24 7.70
C ASP A 47 0.20 -15.67 9.06
N PRO A 48 -0.65 -14.92 9.79
CA PRO A 48 -0.27 -14.32 11.07
C PRO A 48 0.20 -15.39 12.07
N SER A 49 1.31 -15.12 12.77
CA SER A 49 1.92 -16.07 13.71
C SER A 49 1.16 -16.22 15.04
N GLY A 50 0.07 -15.49 15.22
CA GLY A 50 -0.70 -15.47 16.48
C GLY A 50 0.01 -14.67 17.57
N SER A 51 0.88 -13.73 17.19
CA SER A 51 1.52 -12.80 18.12
C SER A 51 0.48 -12.08 18.98
N PRO A 52 0.81 -11.75 20.26
CA PRO A 52 -0.05 -10.88 21.07
C PRO A 52 -0.15 -9.46 20.50
N GLN A 53 0.74 -9.08 19.58
CA GLN A 53 0.69 -7.82 18.86
C GLN A 53 0.00 -7.99 17.50
N PRO A 54 -0.71 -6.96 17.00
CA PRO A 54 -1.31 -7.01 15.68
C PRO A 54 -0.25 -7.16 14.59
N GLU A 55 -0.40 -8.21 13.78
CA GLU A 55 0.40 -8.45 12.57
C GLU A 55 -0.37 -7.97 11.34
N LEU A 56 0.29 -7.15 10.52
CA LEU A 56 -0.29 -6.56 9.32
C LEU A 56 0.58 -6.88 8.11
N LEU A 57 -0.04 -7.33 7.02
CA LEU A 57 0.56 -7.27 5.70
C LEU A 57 0.42 -5.84 5.19
N VAL A 58 1.55 -5.21 4.86
CA VAL A 58 1.58 -3.83 4.38
C VAL A 58 2.21 -3.82 2.99
N ILE A 59 1.50 -3.30 2.00
CA ILE A 59 2.00 -3.08 0.65
C ILE A 59 1.98 -1.59 0.37
N SER A 60 3.14 -0.98 0.17
CA SER A 60 3.26 0.43 -0.20
C SER A 60 3.67 0.56 -1.66
N ILE A 61 3.05 1.49 -2.40
CA ILE A 61 3.39 1.79 -3.80
C ILE A 61 3.51 3.30 -4.01
N CYS A 62 4.48 3.75 -4.81
CA CYS A 62 4.63 5.17 -5.12
C CYS A 62 3.63 5.63 -6.19
N ASP A 63 3.34 6.93 -6.20
CA ASP A 63 2.46 7.56 -7.20
C ASP A 63 2.94 7.33 -8.64
N ASP A 64 4.25 7.35 -8.86
CA ASP A 64 4.85 7.18 -10.19
C ASP A 64 4.46 5.81 -10.76
N CYS A 65 4.62 4.73 -9.98
CA CYS A 65 4.23 3.38 -10.39
C CYS A 65 2.71 3.19 -10.50
N LEU A 66 1.92 3.87 -9.66
CA LEU A 66 0.46 3.87 -9.79
C LEU A 66 0.02 4.51 -11.11
N ALA A 67 0.61 5.66 -11.45
CA ALA A 67 0.29 6.41 -12.66
C ALA A 67 0.70 5.63 -13.92
N GLU A 68 1.88 5.00 -13.91
CA GLU A 68 2.38 4.15 -15.00
C GLU A 68 1.52 2.91 -15.25
N ASN A 69 0.72 2.47 -14.26
CA ASN A 69 -0.12 1.29 -14.34
C ASN A 69 -1.62 1.65 -14.19
N ALA A 70 -2.01 2.88 -14.54
CA ALA A 70 -3.36 3.41 -14.32
C ALA A 70 -4.48 2.57 -14.97
N GLU A 71 -4.16 1.79 -15.99
CA GLU A 71 -5.06 0.84 -16.66
C GLU A 71 -5.27 -0.47 -15.88
N ARG A 72 -4.45 -0.74 -14.85
CA ARG A 72 -4.51 -1.93 -13.98
C ARG A 72 -4.89 -1.58 -12.55
N VAL A 73 -4.87 -0.30 -12.19
CA VAL A 73 -5.32 0.17 -10.88
C VAL A 73 -6.82 0.41 -10.95
N HIS A 74 -7.57 -0.37 -10.19
CA HIS A 74 -9.02 -0.25 -10.13
C HIS A 74 -9.48 0.61 -8.94
N LEU A 75 -10.42 1.51 -9.23
CA LEU A 75 -11.19 2.27 -8.26
C LEU A 75 -12.55 1.59 -8.11
N PHE A 76 -12.97 1.38 -6.86
CA PHE A 76 -14.33 0.93 -6.55
C PHE A 76 -15.14 2.11 -6.01
N ILE A 77 -16.14 2.57 -6.77
CA ILE A 77 -16.92 3.77 -6.48
C ILE A 77 -18.40 3.40 -6.43
N GLY A 78 -19.02 3.48 -5.25
CA GLY A 78 -20.39 3.04 -5.01
C GLY A 78 -20.52 1.53 -5.19
N ALA A 79 -20.91 1.10 -6.40
CA ALA A 79 -21.02 -0.31 -6.78
C ALA A 79 -20.34 -0.61 -8.14
N ARG A 80 -19.49 0.31 -8.63
CA ARG A 80 -18.82 0.19 -9.91
C ARG A 80 -17.32 0.00 -9.71
N LEU A 81 -16.76 -0.96 -10.43
CA LEU A 81 -15.33 -1.09 -10.66
C LEU A 81 -14.96 -0.36 -11.96
N ALA A 82 -13.94 0.49 -11.91
CA ALA A 82 -13.38 1.17 -13.09
C ALA A 82 -11.87 1.33 -12.90
N THR A 83 -11.10 1.48 -13.98
CA THR A 83 -9.68 1.80 -13.87
C THR A 83 -9.46 3.29 -13.59
N ILE A 84 -8.28 3.67 -13.09
CA ILE A 84 -7.90 5.09 -12.98
C ILE A 84 -7.96 5.74 -14.36
N GLU A 85 -7.48 5.05 -15.38
CA GLU A 85 -7.45 5.55 -16.76
C GLU A 85 -8.86 5.81 -17.33
N GLU A 86 -9.81 4.89 -17.12
CA GLU A 86 -11.22 5.09 -17.50
C GLU A 86 -11.85 6.29 -16.79
N THR A 87 -11.47 6.51 -15.54
CA THR A 87 -12.02 7.59 -14.72
C THR A 87 -11.50 8.95 -15.19
N LYS A 88 -10.21 9.07 -15.54
CA LYS A 88 -9.61 10.30 -16.07
C LYS A 88 -10.33 10.81 -17.33
N LYS A 89 -10.66 9.91 -18.27
CA LYS A 89 -11.36 10.24 -19.53
C LYS A 89 -12.76 10.81 -19.33
N LYS A 90 -13.38 10.56 -18.17
CA LYS A 90 -14.74 11.04 -17.87
C LYS A 90 -14.78 12.49 -17.36
N PHE A 91 -13.64 12.99 -16.86
CA PHE A 91 -13.53 14.32 -16.24
C PHE A 91 -12.56 15.26 -16.97
N ALA A 92 -12.05 14.84 -18.15
CA ALA A 92 -11.28 15.66 -19.08
C ALA A 92 -12.18 16.12 -20.23
#